data_AF-A0AAW9MZZ2-F1
#
_entry.id   AF-A0AAW9MZZ2-F1
#
_cell.length_a   1.000
_cell.length_b   1.000
_cell.length_c   1.000
_cell.angle_alpha   90.00
_cell.angle_beta   90.00
_cell.angle_gamma   90.00
#
_symmetry.space_group_name_H-M   'P 1'
#
loop_
_entity.id
_entity.type
_entity.pdbx_description
1 polymer ?
#
loop_
_entity_poly.entity_id
_entity_poly.type
_entity_poly.pdbx_seq_one_letter_code
_entity_poly.pdbx_strand_id
1 'polypeptide(L)'
;MKILLTSDWSIGNINGVVVSIMNLYNELKKDGHDVRILTLSKKDESYVDGDFYFVRSFGIKFYPDLRATFAINSRILKKLIEWKPDIVHSQCEFFTYYFAYKIAIESSAPLIHTYHTLYEYYTKYVIPSETVGRLIVQNYMRVRLRDCDAIIAPTNKVKKSLENAKVYGKIKVIPTGIDLDKYNKNLPSEELEDLRKSFNIDKNKKIILSLGRVAREKKYRSFIKIY
;
A
#
# COMPACT_ATOMS: atom_id res chain seq x y z
N MET A 1 20.21 -8.38 -7.46
CA MET A 1 19.96 -8.23 -6.01
C MET A 1 18.71 -9.00 -5.63
N LYS A 2 18.65 -9.49 -4.39
CA LYS A 2 17.50 -10.10 -3.75
C LYS A 2 16.70 -9.04 -2.99
N ILE A 3 15.45 -8.81 -3.39
CA ILE A 3 14.59 -7.76 -2.81
C ILE A 3 13.33 -8.39 -2.23
N LEU A 4 13.08 -8.20 -0.94
CA LEU A 4 11.85 -8.63 -0.29
C LEU A 4 10.87 -7.47 -0.18
N LEU A 5 9.70 -7.59 -0.79
CA LEU A 5 8.58 -6.67 -0.55
C LEU A 5 7.65 -7.26 0.52
N THR A 6 7.11 -6.44 1.44
CA THR A 6 6.15 -6.94 2.44
C THR A 6 4.87 -6.12 2.49
N SER A 7 3.70 -6.75 2.63
CA SER A 7 2.40 -6.07 2.66
C SER A 7 1.35 -6.78 3.50
N ASP A 8 0.57 -6.02 4.27
CA ASP A 8 -0.59 -6.56 5.00
C ASP A 8 -1.75 -6.88 4.05
N TRP A 9 -1.78 -6.26 2.88
CA TRP A 9 -2.75 -6.56 1.84
C TRP A 9 -2.32 -7.78 1.04
N SER A 10 -3.21 -8.78 0.98
CA SER A 10 -3.10 -9.90 0.06
C SER A 10 -3.08 -9.40 -1.38
N ILE A 11 -2.19 -9.93 -2.21
CA ILE A 11 -1.99 -9.48 -3.60
C ILE A 11 -3.23 -9.69 -4.49
N GLY A 12 -4.18 -10.53 -4.08
CA GLY A 12 -5.49 -10.64 -4.74
C GLY A 12 -6.50 -9.53 -4.41
N ASN A 13 -6.12 -8.50 -3.65
CA ASN A 13 -7.04 -7.41 -3.28
C ASN A 13 -7.03 -6.29 -4.33
N ILE A 14 -8.21 -5.74 -4.61
CA ILE A 14 -8.36 -4.59 -5.51
C ILE A 14 -8.19 -3.30 -4.70
N ASN A 15 -6.95 -2.82 -4.58
CA ASN A 15 -6.66 -1.51 -3.99
C ASN A 15 -5.37 -0.89 -4.55
N GLY A 16 -5.19 0.41 -4.33
CA GLY A 16 -4.05 1.16 -4.86
C GLY A 16 -2.70 0.73 -4.28
N VAL A 17 -2.66 0.22 -3.05
CA VAL A 17 -1.41 -0.28 -2.43
C VAL A 17 -0.95 -1.54 -3.16
N VAL A 18 -1.86 -2.50 -3.38
CA VAL A 18 -1.55 -3.72 -4.14
C VAL A 18 -1.11 -3.39 -5.57
N VAL A 19 -1.79 -2.47 -6.25
CA VAL A 19 -1.36 -2.01 -7.59
C VAL A 19 0.06 -1.42 -7.55
N SER A 20 0.36 -0.56 -6.58
CA SER A 20 1.70 0.00 -6.42
C SER A 20 2.76 -1.07 -6.19
N ILE A 21 2.45 -2.08 -5.36
CA ILE A 21 3.36 -3.18 -5.05
C ILE A 21 3.62 -4.03 -6.29
N MET A 22 2.57 -4.37 -7.04
CA MET A 22 2.70 -5.19 -8.24
C MET A 22 3.43 -4.48 -9.36
N ASN A 23 3.20 -3.18 -9.55
CA ASN A 23 3.98 -2.38 -10.48
C ASN A 23 5.47 -2.39 -10.11
N LEU A 24 5.78 -2.15 -8.83
CA LEU A 24 7.17 -2.18 -8.34
C LEU A 24 7.80 -3.57 -8.51
N TYR A 25 7.08 -4.63 -8.14
CA TYR A 25 7.52 -6.01 -8.30
C TYR A 25 7.86 -6.34 -9.76
N ASN A 26 6.97 -6.01 -10.69
CA ASN A 26 7.15 -6.31 -12.11
C ASN A 26 8.35 -5.56 -12.70
N GLU A 27 8.48 -4.26 -12.43
CA GLU A 27 9.62 -3.47 -12.95
C GLU A 27 10.95 -3.91 -12.34
N LEU A 28 11.00 -4.20 -11.03
CA LEU A 28 12.22 -4.74 -10.42
C LEU A 28 12.61 -6.12 -10.99
N LYS A 29 11.63 -7.00 -11.27
CA LYS A 29 11.89 -8.29 -11.92
C LYS A 29 12.41 -8.09 -13.35
N LYS A 30 11.83 -7.14 -14.10
CA LYS A 30 12.24 -6.78 -15.46
C LYS A 30 13.67 -6.23 -15.49
N ASP A 31 14.06 -5.49 -14.46
CA ASP A 31 15.43 -5.00 -14.25
C ASP A 31 16.42 -6.10 -13.79
N GLY A 32 15.97 -7.37 -13.70
CA GLY A 32 16.83 -8.52 -13.40
C GLY A 32 17.04 -8.80 -11.91
N HIS A 33 16.25 -8.19 -11.02
CA HIS A 33 16.31 -8.49 -9.59
C HIS A 33 15.55 -9.79 -9.24
N ASP A 34 16.02 -10.50 -8.21
CA ASP A 34 15.29 -11.62 -7.60
C ASP A 34 14.34 -11.03 -6.54
N VAL A 35 13.07 -10.86 -6.89
CA VAL A 35 12.08 -10.19 -6.06
C VAL A 35 11.10 -11.19 -5.49
N ARG A 36 10.85 -11.13 -4.18
CA ARG A 36 9.84 -11.95 -3.48
C ARG A 36 8.88 -11.06 -2.71
N ILE A 37 7.65 -11.53 -2.52
CA ILE A 37 6.62 -10.80 -1.77
C ILE A 37 6.17 -11.62 -0.57
N LEU A 38 6.26 -11.04 0.62
CA LEU A 38 5.66 -11.55 1.86
C LEU A 38 4.32 -10.83 2.11
N THR A 39 3.24 -11.59 2.18
CA THR A 39 1.89 -11.05 2.38
C THR A 39 1.02 -11.93 3.27
N LEU A 40 -0.21 -11.50 3.55
CA LEU A 40 -1.16 -12.23 4.38
C LEU A 40 -2.06 -13.14 3.52
N SER A 41 -2.14 -14.39 3.95
CA SER A 41 -2.96 -15.46 3.35
C SER A 41 -4.44 -15.20 3.58
N LYS A 42 -5.26 -15.30 2.52
CA LYS A 42 -6.72 -15.35 2.67
C LYS A 42 -7.23 -16.68 3.21
N LYS A 43 -6.42 -17.74 3.09
CA LYS A 43 -6.71 -19.09 3.59
C LYS A 43 -6.30 -19.21 5.05
N ASP A 44 -6.84 -20.21 5.75
CA ASP A 44 -6.43 -20.54 7.12
C ASP A 44 -5.11 -21.35 7.17
N GLU A 45 -4.20 -21.06 6.26
CA GLU A 45 -2.90 -21.72 6.16
C GLU A 45 -1.83 -20.77 5.62
N SER A 46 -0.57 -21.11 5.90
CA SER A 46 0.58 -20.45 5.30
C SER A 46 1.06 -21.25 4.11
N TYR A 47 1.28 -20.62 2.96
CA TYR A 47 1.73 -21.30 1.74
C TYR A 47 2.67 -20.41 0.92
N VAL A 48 3.32 -21.02 -0.07
CA VAL A 48 4.18 -20.33 -1.03
C VAL A 48 3.67 -20.66 -2.42
N ASP A 49 3.63 -19.66 -3.29
CA ASP A 49 3.24 -19.77 -4.69
C ASP A 49 4.23 -18.93 -5.51
N GLY A 50 5.17 -19.58 -6.18
CA GLY A 50 6.29 -18.91 -6.86
C GLY A 50 7.02 -17.92 -5.96
N ASP A 51 7.04 -16.65 -6.36
CA ASP A 51 7.70 -15.55 -5.65
C ASP A 51 6.87 -14.99 -4.47
N PHE A 52 5.66 -15.52 -4.24
CA PHE A 52 4.72 -15.02 -3.24
C PHE A 52 4.64 -15.93 -2.01
N TYR A 53 4.82 -15.34 -0.83
CA TYR A 53 4.88 -15.99 0.47
C TYR A 53 3.71 -15.51 1.32
N PHE A 54 2.77 -16.40 1.61
CA PHE A 54 1.52 -16.06 2.27
C PHE A 54 1.52 -16.58 3.72
N VAL A 55 1.51 -15.68 4.69
CA VAL A 55 1.41 -16.03 6.12
C VAL A 55 -0.05 -16.16 6.52
N ARG A 56 -0.40 -17.25 7.19
CA ARG A 56 -1.75 -17.48 7.76
C ARG A 56 -2.22 -16.24 8.53
N SER A 57 -3.45 -15.83 8.29
CA SER A 57 -4.02 -14.62 8.88
C SER A 57 -5.54 -14.75 8.99
N PHE A 58 -6.18 -13.85 9.73
CA PHE A 58 -7.63 -13.79 9.91
C PHE A 58 -8.13 -12.38 9.55
N GLY A 59 -9.38 -12.28 9.09
CA GLY A 59 -9.99 -11.01 8.71
C GLY A 59 -10.37 -10.14 9.92
N ILE A 60 -10.24 -8.82 9.79
CA ILE A 60 -10.73 -7.85 10.78
C ILE A 60 -11.89 -7.07 10.17
N LYS A 61 -13.02 -6.97 10.88
CA LYS A 61 -14.22 -6.24 10.44
C LYS A 61 -14.10 -4.70 10.49
N PHE A 62 -12.89 -4.18 10.66
CA PHE A 62 -12.65 -2.75 10.75
C PHE A 62 -12.65 -2.06 9.38
N TYR A 63 -12.17 -2.75 8.35
CA TYR A 63 -12.09 -2.24 6.98
C TYR A 63 -12.15 -3.38 5.98
N PRO A 64 -12.78 -3.21 4.80
CA PRO A 64 -12.87 -4.27 3.80
C PRO A 64 -11.52 -4.89 3.47
N ASP A 65 -11.48 -6.23 3.49
CA ASP A 65 -10.32 -7.07 3.21
C ASP A 65 -9.10 -6.88 4.13
N LEU A 66 -9.23 -6.15 5.24
CA LEU A 66 -8.15 -6.00 6.21
C LEU A 66 -7.93 -7.31 6.95
N ARG A 67 -6.66 -7.67 7.14
CA ARG A 67 -6.27 -8.92 7.79
C ARG A 67 -5.23 -8.68 8.88
N ALA A 68 -5.22 -9.57 9.86
CA ALA A 68 -4.27 -9.61 10.96
C ALA A 68 -3.64 -10.99 11.09
N THR A 69 -2.46 -11.05 11.68
CA THR A 69 -1.81 -12.31 12.00
C THR A 69 -1.02 -12.21 13.30
N PHE A 70 -0.98 -13.32 14.05
CA PHE A 70 -0.07 -13.51 15.18
C PHE A 70 0.99 -14.56 14.88
N ALA A 71 1.12 -15.00 13.61
CA ALA A 71 2.04 -16.06 13.19
C ALA A 71 3.50 -15.58 13.07
N ILE A 72 4.02 -14.96 14.14
CA ILE A 72 5.34 -14.32 14.22
C ILE A 72 6.54 -15.27 14.06
N ASN A 73 6.30 -16.58 14.17
CA ASN A 73 7.30 -17.65 14.04
C ASN A 73 6.97 -18.61 12.88
N SER A 74 6.31 -18.13 11.82
CA SER A 74 6.00 -18.96 10.66
C SER A 74 7.26 -19.49 9.97
N ARG A 75 7.20 -20.72 9.47
CA ARG A 75 8.25 -21.34 8.63
C ARG A 75 8.57 -20.49 7.39
N ILE A 76 7.61 -19.69 6.92
CA ILE A 76 7.81 -18.73 5.83
C ILE A 76 8.86 -17.69 6.18
N LEU A 77 8.84 -17.13 7.41
CA LEU A 77 9.83 -16.14 7.80
C LEU A 77 11.23 -16.75 7.79
N LYS A 78 11.38 -17.98 8.31
CA LYS A 78 12.66 -18.70 8.30
C LYS A 78 13.20 -18.86 6.87
N LYS A 79 12.36 -19.32 5.94
CA LYS A 79 12.73 -19.44 4.51
C LYS A 79 13.19 -18.10 3.91
N LEU A 80 12.55 -16.99 4.27
CA LEU A 80 12.90 -15.67 3.75
C LEU A 80 14.20 -15.13 4.39
N ILE A 81 14.46 -15.42 5.66
CA ILE A 81 15.73 -15.12 6.34
C ILE A 81 16.86 -15.93 5.70
N GLU A 82 16.66 -17.24 5.51
CA GLU A 82 17.63 -18.13 4.86
C GLU A 82 17.91 -17.74 3.41
N TRP A 83 16.90 -17.24 2.69
CA TRP A 83 17.11 -16.68 1.35
C TRP A 83 18.01 -15.44 1.36
N LYS A 84 18.09 -14.74 2.49
CA LYS A 84 19.00 -13.62 2.77
C LYS A 84 18.84 -12.47 1.76
N PRO A 85 17.74 -11.69 1.85
CA PRO A 85 17.54 -10.52 1.00
C PRO A 85 18.68 -9.51 1.14
N ASP A 86 19.01 -8.83 0.03
CA ASP A 86 19.91 -7.68 0.04
C ASP A 86 19.17 -6.40 0.49
N ILE A 87 17.85 -6.35 0.31
CA ILE A 87 16.97 -5.23 0.71
C ILE A 87 15.65 -5.80 1.22
N VAL A 88 15.14 -5.28 2.34
CA VAL A 88 13.77 -5.50 2.78
C VAL A 88 12.98 -4.21 2.64
N HIS A 89 11.90 -4.24 1.86
CA HIS A 89 11.07 -3.08 1.55
C HIS A 89 9.63 -3.27 2.00
N SER A 90 9.32 -2.71 3.16
CA SER A 90 7.97 -2.73 3.73
C SER A 90 7.03 -1.75 3.03
N GLN A 91 5.79 -2.18 2.80
CA GLN A 91 4.73 -1.42 2.12
C GLN A 91 3.51 -1.20 3.03
N CYS A 92 3.55 -1.71 4.27
CA CYS A 92 2.52 -1.58 5.30
C CYS A 92 3.17 -1.62 6.69
N GLU A 93 2.56 -0.93 7.65
CA GLU A 93 3.15 -0.58 8.95
C GLU A 93 2.67 -1.50 10.08
N PHE A 94 1.72 -2.41 9.84
CA PHE A 94 1.14 -3.24 10.90
C PHE A 94 1.88 -4.58 11.05
N PHE A 95 1.30 -5.68 10.59
CA PHE A 95 1.75 -7.02 10.97
C PHE A 95 2.99 -7.44 10.18
N THR A 96 2.96 -7.24 8.86
CA THR A 96 4.09 -7.53 7.98
C THR A 96 5.27 -6.59 8.19
N TYR A 97 5.07 -5.38 8.73
CA TYR A 97 6.18 -4.52 9.16
C TYR A 97 7.06 -5.22 10.19
N TYR A 98 6.45 -5.86 11.18
CA TYR A 98 7.20 -6.61 12.19
C TYR A 98 8.02 -7.74 11.55
N PHE A 99 7.46 -8.43 10.55
CA PHE A 99 8.17 -9.46 9.80
C PHE A 99 9.32 -8.86 9.00
N ALA A 100 9.09 -7.73 8.32
CA ALA A 100 10.10 -7.00 7.56
C ALA A 100 11.28 -6.60 8.46
N TYR A 101 10.99 -6.01 9.62
CA TYR A 101 12.00 -5.64 10.62
C TYR A 101 12.82 -6.84 11.07
N LYS A 102 12.15 -7.94 11.46
CA LYS A 102 12.84 -9.17 11.88
C LYS A 102 13.73 -9.73 10.77
N ILE A 103 13.22 -9.82 9.54
CA ILE A 103 13.98 -10.36 8.41
C ILE A 103 15.17 -9.46 8.07
N ALA A 104 14.99 -8.14 8.11
CA ALA A 104 16.05 -7.17 7.85
C ALA A 104 17.23 -7.33 8.83
N ILE A 105 16.94 -7.41 10.13
CA ILE A 105 17.95 -7.62 11.18
C ILE A 105 18.69 -8.95 10.98
N GLU A 106 17.96 -10.06 10.86
CA GLU A 106 18.54 -11.41 10.75
C GLU A 106 19.30 -11.62 9.44
N SER A 107 18.98 -10.85 8.40
CA SER A 107 19.67 -10.91 7.09
C SER A 107 20.76 -9.84 6.96
N SER A 108 20.91 -8.94 7.93
CA SER A 108 21.77 -7.74 7.85
C SER A 108 21.47 -6.88 6.62
N ALA A 109 20.20 -6.76 6.25
CA ALA A 109 19.73 -6.01 5.10
C ALA A 109 19.13 -4.66 5.54
N PRO A 110 19.32 -3.57 4.77
CA PRO A 110 18.62 -2.33 5.02
C PRO A 110 17.09 -2.50 4.94
N LEU A 111 16.39 -1.85 5.86
CA LEU A 111 14.94 -1.76 5.91
C LEU A 111 14.46 -0.44 5.30
N ILE A 112 13.81 -0.54 4.15
CA ILE A 112 13.15 0.58 3.47
C ILE A 112 11.65 0.47 3.70
N HIS A 113 10.95 1.59 3.84
CA HIS A 113 9.50 1.60 3.96
C HIS A 113 8.84 2.63 3.04
N THR A 114 7.80 2.24 2.27
CA THR A 114 6.96 3.19 1.53
C THR A 114 5.66 3.47 2.27
N TYR A 115 5.42 4.74 2.59
CA TYR A 115 4.25 5.20 3.34
C TYR A 115 3.08 5.57 2.41
N HIS A 116 2.16 4.62 2.19
CA HIS A 116 1.04 4.79 1.23
C HIS A 116 -0.21 5.45 1.84
N THR A 117 -0.49 5.17 3.10
CA THR A 117 -1.79 5.49 3.71
C THR A 117 -1.65 6.58 4.75
N LEU A 118 -2.30 7.72 4.50
CA LEU A 118 -2.43 8.79 5.50
C LEU A 118 -3.46 8.40 6.57
N TYR A 119 -3.03 7.59 7.55
CA TYR A 119 -3.87 7.04 8.61
C TYR A 119 -4.62 8.09 9.43
N GLU A 120 -4.14 9.33 9.47
CA GLU A 120 -4.84 10.45 10.12
C GLU A 120 -6.27 10.62 9.61
N TYR A 121 -6.53 10.35 8.33
CA TYR A 121 -7.87 10.42 7.74
C TYR A 121 -8.75 9.20 8.07
N TYR A 122 -8.14 8.10 8.53
CA TYR A 122 -8.81 6.85 8.90
C TYR A 122 -9.10 6.74 10.40
N THR A 123 -8.52 7.62 11.23
CA THR A 123 -8.73 7.65 12.70
C THR A 123 -10.21 7.66 13.10
N LYS A 124 -11.06 8.34 12.31
CA LYS A 124 -12.51 8.47 12.55
C LYS A 124 -13.30 7.16 12.48
N TYR A 125 -12.69 6.09 11.98
CA TYR A 125 -13.31 4.76 11.98
C TYR A 125 -13.13 4.04 13.33
N VAL A 126 -12.10 4.38 14.13
CA VAL A 126 -11.78 3.70 15.41
C VAL A 126 -11.99 4.61 16.61
N ILE A 127 -11.59 5.88 16.49
CA ILE A 127 -11.45 6.79 17.62
C ILE A 127 -12.44 7.94 17.44
N PRO A 128 -13.39 8.14 18.39
CA PRO A 128 -14.38 9.20 18.29
C PRO A 128 -13.78 10.61 18.23
N SER A 129 -12.66 10.85 18.92
CA SER A 129 -11.95 12.13 18.94
C SER A 129 -10.89 12.21 17.84
N GLU A 130 -11.08 13.13 16.89
CA GLU A 130 -10.16 13.35 15.77
C GLU A 130 -8.77 13.78 16.23
N THR A 131 -8.69 14.67 17.22
CA THR A 131 -7.41 15.18 17.75
C THR A 131 -6.62 14.05 18.43
N VAL A 132 -7.29 13.28 19.29
CA VAL A 132 -6.67 12.15 19.99
C VAL A 132 -6.24 11.07 19.00
N GLY A 133 -7.11 10.73 18.04
CA GLY A 133 -6.79 9.74 17.01
C GLY A 133 -5.58 10.14 16.16
N ARG A 134 -5.49 11.42 15.78
CA ARG A 134 -4.33 11.94 15.04
C ARG A 134 -3.04 11.79 15.86
N LEU A 135 -3.05 12.17 17.13
CA LEU A 135 -1.88 12.05 18.00
C LEU A 135 -1.44 10.59 18.20
N ILE A 136 -2.40 9.67 18.37
CA ILE A 136 -2.11 8.23 18.48
C ILE A 136 -1.44 7.72 17.21
N VAL A 137 -2.01 8.02 16.04
CA VAL A 137 -1.44 7.61 14.75
C VAL A 137 -0.05 8.21 14.56
N GLN A 138 0.15 9.49 14.84
CA GLN A 138 1.44 10.14 14.69
C GLN A 138 2.51 9.52 15.59
N ASN A 139 2.19 9.27 16.86
CA ASN A 139 3.11 8.60 17.78
C ASN A 139 3.39 7.16 17.36
N TYR A 140 2.37 6.42 16.92
CA TYR A 140 2.53 5.06 16.41
C TYR A 140 3.47 5.03 15.19
N MET A 141 3.24 5.89 14.20
CA MET A 141 4.10 6.02 13.01
C MET A 141 5.53 6.42 13.37
N ARG A 142 5.71 7.38 14.30
CA ARG A 142 7.03 7.80 14.77
C ARG A 142 7.83 6.66 15.37
N VAL A 143 7.20 5.87 16.25
CA VAL A 143 7.89 4.74 16.89
C VAL A 143 8.11 3.61 15.88
N ARG A 144 7.10 3.34 15.04
CA ARG A 144 7.12 2.22 14.11
C ARG A 144 8.23 2.36 13.07
N LEU A 145 8.36 3.55 12.49
CA LEU A 145 9.26 3.82 11.35
C LEU A 145 10.65 4.31 11.78
N ARG A 146 10.93 4.39 13.09
CA ARG A 146 12.20 4.89 13.63
C ARG A 146 13.40 4.09 13.13
N ASP A 147 13.22 2.78 12.99
CA ASP A 147 14.30 1.84 12.70
C ASP A 147 14.43 1.55 11.18
N CYS A 148 13.81 2.37 10.31
CA CYS A 148 14.00 2.31 8.87
C CYS A 148 15.26 3.09 8.44
N ASP A 149 16.07 2.49 7.55
CA ASP A 149 17.20 3.17 6.90
C ASP A 149 16.75 4.27 5.94
N ALA A 150 15.58 4.08 5.30
CA ALA A 150 14.96 5.10 4.45
C ALA A 150 13.43 4.93 4.41
N ILE A 151 12.75 6.07 4.25
CA ILE A 151 11.29 6.13 4.09
C ILE A 151 10.98 6.79 2.76
N ILE A 152 10.13 6.16 1.97
CA ILE A 152 9.63 6.67 0.70
C ILE A 152 8.23 7.25 0.93
N ALA A 153 8.06 8.51 0.55
CA ALA A 153 6.77 9.18 0.50
C ALA A 153 6.34 9.36 -0.98
N PRO A 154 5.14 8.93 -1.39
CA PRO A 154 4.70 9.10 -2.78
C PRO A 154 4.55 10.56 -3.24
N THR A 155 4.40 11.51 -2.30
CA THR A 155 4.21 12.93 -2.61
C THR A 155 4.83 13.82 -1.53
N ASN A 156 5.09 15.09 -1.88
CA ASN A 156 5.50 16.12 -0.90
C ASN A 156 4.47 16.29 0.24
N LYS A 157 3.18 16.14 -0.06
CA LYS A 157 2.12 16.19 0.97
C LYS A 157 2.30 15.08 2.00
N VAL A 158 2.60 13.86 1.56
CA VAL A 158 2.82 12.71 2.44
C VAL A 158 4.09 12.89 3.26
N LYS A 159 5.18 13.35 2.64
CA LYS A 159 6.43 13.70 3.34
C LYS A 159 6.17 14.71 4.46
N LYS A 160 5.47 15.81 4.17
CA LYS A 160 5.13 16.82 5.17
C LYS A 160 4.29 16.26 6.32
N SER A 161 3.41 15.29 6.05
CA SER A 161 2.63 14.60 7.09
C SER A 161 3.52 13.82 8.05
N LEU A 162 4.52 13.10 7.52
CA LEU A 162 5.50 12.35 8.33
C LEU A 162 6.40 13.29 9.14
N GLU A 163 6.84 14.39 8.55
CA GLU A 163 7.64 15.43 9.24
C GLU A 163 6.83 16.08 10.38
N ASN A 164 5.55 16.40 10.15
CA ASN A 164 4.66 16.91 11.19
C ASN A 164 4.44 15.89 12.33
N ALA A 165 4.39 14.60 11.99
CA ALA A 165 4.34 13.52 12.96
C ALA A 165 5.69 13.32 13.70
N LYS A 166 6.73 14.09 13.34
CA LYS A 166 8.10 13.99 13.82
C LYS A 166 8.70 12.60 13.62
N VAL A 167 8.39 11.97 12.48
CA VAL A 167 9.10 10.76 12.04
C VAL A 167 10.50 11.19 11.62
N TYR A 168 11.50 10.75 12.38
CA TYR A 168 12.90 11.04 12.10
C TYR A 168 13.48 9.96 11.19
N GLY A 169 14.26 10.34 10.17
CA GLY A 169 14.88 9.42 9.22
C GLY A 169 15.07 10.03 7.84
N LYS A 170 15.61 9.23 6.91
CA LYS A 170 15.84 9.66 5.52
C LYS A 170 14.54 9.53 4.71
N ILE A 171 13.72 10.59 4.71
CA ILE A 171 12.47 10.64 3.92
C ILE A 171 12.75 11.17 2.50
N LYS A 172 12.48 10.34 1.49
CA LYS A 172 12.59 10.69 0.07
C LYS A 172 11.23 10.66 -0.61
N VAL A 173 11.00 11.64 -1.49
CA VAL A 173 9.77 11.67 -2.30
C VAL A 173 10.04 10.90 -3.58
N ILE A 174 9.35 9.77 -3.76
CA ILE A 174 9.40 8.95 -4.98
C ILE A 174 7.95 8.62 -5.35
N PRO A 175 7.41 9.21 -6.44
CA PRO A 175 6.04 8.95 -6.86
C PRO A 175 5.81 7.50 -7.25
N THR A 176 4.61 6.99 -6.99
CA THR A 176 4.18 5.69 -7.50
C THR A 176 4.00 5.75 -9.01
N GLY A 177 4.68 4.85 -9.73
CA GLY A 177 4.50 4.69 -11.18
C GLY A 177 3.15 4.07 -11.55
N ILE A 178 2.68 4.38 -12.75
CA ILE A 178 1.52 3.75 -13.38
C ILE A 178 1.97 3.01 -14.64
N ASP A 179 1.31 1.89 -14.94
CA ASP A 179 1.52 1.13 -16.17
C ASP A 179 0.89 1.88 -17.35
N LEU A 180 1.72 2.53 -18.16
CA LEU A 180 1.25 3.33 -19.28
C LEU A 180 0.67 2.47 -20.41
N ASP A 181 1.12 1.23 -20.60
CA ASP A 181 0.60 0.36 -21.65
C ASP A 181 -0.86 -0.02 -21.38
N LYS A 182 -1.21 -0.13 -20.09
CA LYS A 182 -2.59 -0.35 -19.67
C LYS A 182 -3.52 0.84 -19.91
N TYR A 183 -3.03 2.06 -19.73
CA TYR A 183 -3.85 3.29 -19.71
C TYR A 183 -3.74 4.13 -20.98
N ASN A 184 -2.74 3.91 -21.82
CA ASN A 184 -2.56 4.60 -23.10
C ASN A 184 -3.38 3.92 -24.21
N LYS A 185 -4.68 3.76 -23.97
CA LYS A 185 -5.63 3.23 -24.96
C LYS A 185 -6.44 4.40 -25.50
N ASN A 186 -6.19 4.77 -26.76
CA ASN A 186 -7.07 5.67 -27.49
C ASN A 186 -8.37 4.91 -27.76
N LEU A 187 -9.45 5.26 -27.04
CA LEU A 187 -10.77 4.76 -27.38
C LEU A 187 -11.20 5.36 -28.72
N PRO A 188 -11.70 4.56 -29.67
CA PRO A 188 -12.30 5.08 -30.90
C PRO A 188 -13.40 6.11 -30.57
N SER A 189 -13.55 7.12 -31.42
CA SER A 189 -14.56 8.18 -31.23
C SER A 189 -15.98 7.62 -31.13
N GLU A 190 -16.27 6.54 -31.86
CA GLU A 190 -17.57 5.87 -31.86
C GLU A 190 -17.90 5.23 -30.50
N GLU A 191 -16.95 4.50 -29.89
CA GLU A 191 -17.13 3.93 -28.54
C GLU A 191 -17.37 5.00 -27.48
N LEU A 192 -16.70 6.15 -27.62
CA LEU A 192 -16.86 7.27 -26.69
C LEU A 192 -18.22 7.96 -26.85
N GLU A 193 -18.75 8.04 -28.07
CA GLU A 193 -20.11 8.52 -28.33
C GLU A 193 -21.17 7.56 -27.79
N ASP A 194 -20.99 6.26 -27.99
CA ASP A 194 -21.93 5.25 -27.49
C ASP A 194 -21.95 5.17 -25.97
N LEU A 195 -20.80 5.33 -25.31
CA LEU A 195 -20.74 5.44 -23.86
C LEU A 195 -21.47 6.69 -23.36
N ARG A 196 -21.36 7.83 -24.06
CA ARG A 196 -22.12 9.04 -23.71
C ARG A 196 -23.63 8.81 -23.87
N LYS A 197 -24.06 8.20 -24.97
CA LYS A 197 -25.47 7.84 -25.19
C LYS A 197 -25.98 6.90 -24.10
N SER A 198 -25.20 5.91 -23.65
CA SER A 198 -25.61 4.98 -22.59
C SER A 198 -25.86 5.66 -21.24
N PHE A 199 -25.22 6.80 -21.00
CA PHE A 199 -25.45 7.63 -19.80
C PHE A 199 -26.42 8.81 -20.04
N ASN A 200 -27.06 8.90 -21.21
CA ASN A 200 -27.91 10.02 -21.61
C ASN A 200 -27.21 11.39 -21.52
N ILE A 201 -25.92 11.44 -21.87
CA ILE A 201 -25.11 12.66 -21.85
C ILE A 201 -25.02 13.24 -23.27
N ASP A 202 -25.49 14.47 -23.45
CA ASP A 202 -25.38 15.20 -24.73
C ASP A 202 -23.90 15.48 -25.08
N LYS A 203 -23.56 15.39 -26.37
CA LYS A 203 -22.22 15.61 -26.91
C LYS A 203 -21.58 16.95 -26.52
N ASN A 204 -22.39 17.98 -26.28
CA ASN A 204 -21.95 19.34 -25.96
C ASN A 204 -21.79 19.58 -24.45
N LYS A 205 -22.10 18.59 -23.60
CA LYS A 205 -22.00 18.73 -22.15
C LYS A 205 -20.58 18.40 -21.66
N LYS A 206 -20.08 19.23 -20.74
CA LYS A 206 -18.84 18.95 -20.02
C LYS A 206 -19.08 17.84 -19.00
N ILE A 207 -18.28 16.79 -19.04
CA ILE A 207 -18.33 15.69 -18.07
C ILE A 207 -17.31 15.97 -16.96
N ILE A 208 -17.76 15.90 -15.71
CA ILE A 208 -16.87 15.93 -14.55
C ILE A 208 -16.96 14.54 -13.90
N LEU A 209 -15.84 13.82 -13.92
CA LEU A 209 -15.76 12.45 -13.42
C LEU A 209 -15.03 12.42 -12.08
N SER A 210 -15.61 11.71 -11.11
CA SER A 210 -14.93 11.36 -9.86
C SER A 210 -14.97 9.84 -9.68
N LEU A 211 -13.84 9.17 -9.93
CA LEU A 211 -13.71 7.72 -9.82
C LEU A 211 -12.96 7.32 -8.55
N GLY A 212 -13.55 6.44 -7.75
CA GLY A 212 -12.91 5.92 -6.54
C GLY A 212 -13.91 5.25 -5.60
N ARG A 213 -13.40 4.65 -4.52
CA ARG A 213 -14.26 4.08 -3.48
C ARG A 213 -15.01 5.19 -2.77
N VAL A 214 -16.31 4.98 -2.54
CA VAL A 214 -17.16 5.89 -1.78
C VAL A 214 -16.79 5.81 -0.30
N ALA A 215 -15.88 6.68 0.12
CA ALA A 215 -15.30 6.68 1.46
C ALA A 215 -15.13 8.11 2.01
N ARG A 216 -15.05 8.25 3.34
CA ARG A 216 -15.10 9.57 4.01
C ARG A 216 -13.94 10.47 3.59
N GLU A 217 -12.76 9.89 3.40
CA GLU A 217 -11.55 10.57 2.97
C GLU A 217 -11.65 11.20 1.57
N LYS A 218 -12.58 10.72 0.73
CA LYS A 218 -12.79 11.21 -0.64
C LYS A 218 -13.70 12.43 -0.72
N LYS A 219 -14.37 12.82 0.37
CA LYS A 219 -15.17 14.05 0.48
C LYS A 219 -16.21 14.27 -0.65
N TYR A 220 -16.83 13.20 -1.17
CA TYR A 220 -17.85 13.30 -2.24
C TYR A 220 -18.98 14.30 -1.96
N ARG A 221 -19.40 14.45 -0.69
CA ARG A 221 -20.41 15.46 -0.31
C ARG A 221 -19.96 16.90 -0.62
N SER A 222 -18.68 17.21 -0.43
CA SER A 222 -18.14 18.53 -0.77
C SER A 222 -18.06 18.71 -2.28
N PHE A 223 -17.70 17.66 -3.02
CA PHE A 223 -17.67 17.67 -4.49
C PHE A 223 -19.06 17.93 -5.08
N ILE A 224 -20.10 17.23 -4.59
CA ILE A 224 -21.48 17.41 -5.05
C ILE A 224 -22.01 18.80 -4.70
N LYS A 225 -21.59 19.42 -3.59
CA LYS A 225 -22.06 20.78 -3.24
C LYS A 225 -21.50 21.90 -4.13
N ILE A 226 -20.43 21.63 -4.87
CA ILE A 226 -19.78 22.64 -5.73
C ILE A 226 -20.49 22.76 -7.09
N TYR A 227 -21.30 21.77 -7.46
CA TYR A 227 -21.98 21.67 -8.76
C TYR A 227 -23.48 21.47 -8.59
#